data_AF-A0A131XMJ0-F1
#
_entry.id   AF-A0A131XMJ0-F1
#
_cell.length_a   1.000
_cell.length_b   1.000
_cell.length_c   1.000
_cell.angle_alpha   90.00
_cell.angle_beta   90.00
_cell.angle_gamma   90.00
#
_symmetry.space_group_name_H-M   'P 1'
#
loop_
_entity.id
_entity.type
_entity.pdbx_description
1 polymer ?
#
loop_
_entity_poly.entity_id
_entity_poly.type
_entity_poly.pdbx_seq_one_letter_code
_entity_poly.pdbx_strand_id
1 'polypeptide(L)'
;GSHDTTVIKHSIRWLDGWEQELQSGAIIKETFPTQTTAEGLHVTMFSTLALTEYLLGKCDFKYVLTAKFNHDPIERCFLKNKASSL
;
A
#
# COMPACT_ATOMS: atom_id res chain seq x y z
N GLY A 1 -4.50 16.82 -7.39
CA GLY A 1 -4.61 15.48 -6.79
C GLY A 1 -5.30 15.60 -5.46
N SER A 2 -6.01 14.56 -4.99
CA SER A 2 -6.63 14.61 -3.66
C SER A 2 -5.57 14.68 -2.56
N HIS A 3 -5.97 15.08 -1.36
CA HIS A 3 -5.10 15.04 -0.18
C HIS A 3 -4.52 13.62 0.03
N ASP A 4 -5.35 12.59 -0.16
CA ASP A 4 -4.96 11.19 0.04
C ASP A 4 -3.85 10.73 -0.93
N THR A 5 -3.91 11.12 -2.21
CA THR A 5 -2.84 10.76 -3.16
C THR A 5 -1.53 11.49 -2.85
N THR A 6 -1.61 12.65 -2.20
CA THR A 6 -0.42 13.36 -1.70
C THR A 6 0.19 12.64 -0.51
N VAL A 7 -0.64 12.13 0.41
CA VAL A 7 -0.18 11.31 1.53
C VAL A 7 0.53 10.06 1.03
N ILE A 8 -0.04 9.33 0.05
CA ILE A 8 0.61 8.13 -0.52
C ILE A 8 1.97 8.48 -1.13
N LYS A 9 2.08 9.57 -1.91
CA LYS A 9 3.36 10.04 -2.49
C LYS A 9 4.37 10.44 -1.42
N HIS A 10 3.92 10.97 -0.28
CA HIS A 10 4.81 11.27 0.84
C HIS A 10 5.28 10.00 1.53
N SER A 11 4.39 9.04 1.78
CA SER A 11 4.72 7.75 2.41
C SER A 11 5.73 6.94 1.58
N ILE A 12 5.61 6.95 0.25
CA ILE A 12 6.61 6.33 -0.64
C ILE A 12 7.98 6.97 -0.41
N ARG A 13 8.09 8.30 -0.49
CA ARG A 13 9.36 9.02 -0.28
C ARG A 13 9.94 8.81 1.11
N TRP A 14 9.07 8.71 2.12
CA TRP A 14 9.49 8.42 3.48
C TRP A 14 10.10 7.02 3.59
N LEU A 15 9.49 6.02 2.97
CA LEU A 15 10.02 4.65 2.96
C LEU A 15 11.31 4.53 2.14
N ASP A 16 11.40 5.22 0.99
CA ASP A 16 12.64 5.34 0.22
C ASP A 16 13.77 5.93 1.08
N GLY A 17 13.47 7.02 1.81
CA GLY A 17 14.44 7.67 2.71
C GLY A 17 14.90 6.74 3.84
N TRP A 18 13.97 5.99 4.44
CA TRP A 18 14.27 5.03 5.49
C TRP A 18 15.15 3.87 4.98
N GLU A 19 14.93 3.41 3.75
CA GLU A 19 15.78 2.41 3.10
C GLU A 19 17.19 2.96 2.81
N GLN A 20 17.31 4.23 2.41
CA GLN A 20 18.61 4.90 2.23
C GLN A 20 19.39 5.05 3.56
N GLU A 21 18.70 5.34 4.67
CA GLU A 21 19.32 5.35 6.00
C GLU A 21 19.88 3.98 6.37
N LEU A 22 19.20 2.89 6.01
CA LEU A 22 19.71 1.53 6.20
C LEU A 22 20.94 1.27 5.32
N GLN A 23 20.88 1.62 4.04
CA GLN A 23 21.97 1.41 3.08
C GLN A 23 23.24 2.20 3.43
N SER A 24 23.09 3.38 4.00
CA SER A 24 24.20 4.21 4.48
C SER A 24 24.76 3.77 5.84
N GLY A 25 24.12 2.82 6.51
CA GLY A 25 24.49 2.37 7.86
C GLY A 25 24.11 3.37 8.97
N ALA A 26 23.26 4.35 8.68
CA ALA A 26 22.74 5.30 9.68
C ALA A 26 21.79 4.63 10.68
N ILE A 27 21.13 3.54 10.26
CA ILE A 27 20.29 2.70 11.12
C ILE A 27 20.68 1.22 11.02
N ILE A 28 20.26 0.43 12.00
CA ILE A 28 20.49 -1.02 12.03
C ILE A 28 19.32 -1.78 11.40
N LYS A 29 19.60 -2.98 10.86
CA LYS A 29 18.63 -3.79 10.12
C LYS A 29 17.38 -4.12 10.94
N GLU A 30 17.51 -4.29 12.24
CA GLU A 30 16.42 -4.64 13.17
C GLU A 30 15.40 -3.50 13.31
N THR A 31 15.80 -2.28 12.96
CA THR A 31 14.92 -1.10 12.97
C THR A 31 14.20 -0.90 11.64
N PHE A 32 14.53 -1.66 10.60
CA PHE A 32 13.89 -1.58 9.29
C PHE A 32 13.03 -2.83 9.03
N PRO A 33 11.89 -2.74 8.32
CA PRO A 33 11.13 -3.90 7.88
C PRO A 33 12.00 -4.90 7.09
N THR A 34 11.58 -6.16 7.02
CA THR A 34 12.25 -7.11 6.13
C THR A 34 12.17 -6.61 4.68
N GLN A 35 13.17 -6.93 3.86
CA GLN A 35 13.20 -6.50 2.45
C GLN A 35 11.89 -6.86 1.73
N THR A 36 11.38 -8.07 1.93
CA THR A 36 10.11 -8.53 1.35
C THR A 36 8.91 -7.69 1.81
N THR A 37 8.89 -7.28 3.08
CA THR A 37 7.84 -6.38 3.60
C THR A 37 7.94 -4.99 2.98
N ALA A 38 9.15 -4.42 2.90
CA ALA A 38 9.39 -3.11 2.30
C ALA A 38 8.98 -3.08 0.81
N GLU A 39 9.37 -4.10 0.05
CA GLU A 39 8.97 -4.29 -1.35
C GLU A 39 7.45 -4.42 -1.49
N GLY A 40 6.81 -5.22 -0.62
CA GLY A 40 5.35 -5.36 -0.60
C GLY A 40 4.63 -4.04 -0.34
N LEU A 41 5.16 -3.20 0.55
CA LEU A 41 4.66 -1.86 0.81
C LEU A 41 4.84 -0.93 -0.39
N HIS A 42 6.01 -0.94 -1.05
CA HIS A 42 6.25 -0.17 -2.28
C HIS A 42 5.23 -0.54 -3.36
N VAL A 43 5.15 -1.83 -3.70
CA VAL A 43 4.25 -2.32 -4.73
C VAL A 43 2.81 -1.94 -4.42
N THR A 44 2.37 -2.08 -3.17
CA THR A 44 1.00 -1.73 -2.75
C THR A 44 0.73 -0.23 -2.90
N MET A 45 1.62 0.63 -2.40
CA MET A 45 1.46 2.09 -2.47
C MET A 45 1.51 2.61 -3.91
N PHE A 46 2.48 2.16 -4.70
CA PHE A 46 2.59 2.53 -6.11
C PHE A 46 1.39 2.06 -6.92
N SER A 47 0.96 0.81 -6.74
CA SER A 47 -0.21 0.27 -7.46
C SER A 47 -1.49 1.00 -7.08
N THR A 48 -1.68 1.31 -5.80
CA THR A 48 -2.82 2.08 -5.31
C THR A 48 -2.85 3.48 -5.93
N LEU A 49 -1.70 4.16 -5.97
CA LEU A 49 -1.59 5.49 -6.56
C LEU A 49 -1.87 5.46 -8.06
N ALA A 50 -1.20 4.57 -8.80
CA ALA A 50 -1.34 4.44 -10.25
C ALA A 50 -2.79 4.11 -10.65
N LEU A 51 -3.44 3.17 -9.95
CA LEU A 51 -4.83 2.82 -10.21
C LEU A 51 -5.78 3.97 -9.88
N THR A 52 -5.54 4.68 -8.78
CA THR A 52 -6.36 5.85 -8.41
C THR A 52 -6.25 6.96 -9.47
N GLU A 53 -5.03 7.28 -9.91
CA GLU A 53 -4.81 8.30 -10.95
C GLU A 53 -5.42 7.87 -12.30
N TYR A 54 -5.36 6.57 -12.64
CA TYR A 54 -5.99 6.04 -13.85
C TYR A 54 -7.53 6.14 -13.79
N LEU A 55 -8.16 5.70 -12.70
CA LEU A 55 -9.62 5.73 -12.58
C LEU A 55 -10.19 7.14 -12.60
N LEU A 56 -9.55 8.07 -11.89
CA LEU A 56 -9.97 9.46 -11.84
C LEU A 56 -9.68 10.21 -13.16
N GLY A 57 -8.51 9.99 -13.76
CA GLY A 57 -8.05 10.77 -14.91
C GLY A 57 -8.40 10.19 -16.28
N LYS A 58 -8.46 8.86 -16.41
CA LYS A 58 -8.71 8.17 -17.70
C LYS A 58 -10.12 7.61 -17.79
N CYS A 59 -10.70 7.16 -16.69
CA CYS A 59 -12.05 6.60 -16.67
C CYS A 59 -13.12 7.56 -16.17
N ASP A 60 -12.75 8.81 -15.83
CA ASP A 60 -13.65 9.89 -15.39
C ASP A 60 -14.51 9.52 -14.17
N PHE A 61 -13.97 8.71 -13.26
CA PHE A 61 -14.61 8.44 -11.98
C PHE A 61 -14.56 9.70 -11.11
N LYS A 62 -15.67 10.02 -10.44
CA LYS A 62 -15.75 11.19 -9.55
C LYS A 62 -14.92 11.03 -8.27
N TYR A 63 -14.77 9.79 -7.79
CA TYR A 63 -14.02 9.45 -6.59
C TYR A 63 -13.61 7.97 -6.63
N VAL A 64 -12.61 7.62 -5.82
CA VAL A 64 -12.10 6.24 -5.65
C VAL A 64 -12.08 5.93 -4.16
N LEU A 65 -12.64 4.79 -3.77
CA LEU A 65 -12.58 4.28 -2.40
C LEU A 65 -11.41 3.31 -2.28
N THR A 66 -10.23 3.80 -1.91
CA THR A 66 -9.00 3.00 -1.81
C THR A 66 -9.11 1.83 -0.83
N ALA A 67 -10.00 1.92 0.17
CA ALA A 67 -10.35 0.82 1.07
C ALA A 67 -10.93 -0.41 0.36
N LYS A 68 -11.34 -0.30 -0.91
CA LYS A 68 -11.83 -1.42 -1.74
C LYS A 68 -10.70 -2.13 -2.51
N PHE A 69 -9.46 -1.66 -2.43
CA PHE A 69 -8.31 -2.30 -3.07
C PHE A 69 -7.62 -3.34 -2.18
N ASN A 70 -8.06 -3.51 -0.93
CA ASN A 70 -7.47 -4.46 0.01
C ASN A 70 -8.08 -5.86 -0.09
N HIS A 71 -7.42 -6.83 0.54
CA HIS A 71 -7.80 -8.24 0.50
C HIS A 71 -8.82 -8.65 1.58
N ASP A 72 -9.19 -7.73 2.49
CA ASP A 72 -10.13 -7.98 3.59
C ASP A 72 -11.46 -8.63 3.17
N PRO A 73 -12.08 -8.30 2.02
CA PRO A 73 -13.31 -8.96 1.61
C PRO A 73 -13.12 -10.45 1.34
N ILE A 74 -11.98 -10.83 0.75
CA ILE A 74 -11.62 -12.21 0.45
C ILE A 74 -11.31 -12.96 1.74
N GLU A 75 -10.55 -12.35 2.65
CA GLU A 75 -10.26 -12.94 3.97
C GLU A 75 -11.53 -13.18 4.78
N ARG A 76 -12.44 -12.20 4.82
CA ARG A 76 -13.76 -12.35 5.46
C ARG A 76 -14.57 -13.47 4.83
N CYS A 77 -14.49 -13.67 3.51
CA CYS A 77 -15.16 -14.76 2.82
C CYS A 77 -14.62 -16.12 3.27
N PHE A 78 -13.30 -16.30 3.29
CA PHE A 78 -12.68 -17.55 3.74
C PHE A 78 -12.97 -17.86 5.21
N LEU A 79 -12.96 -16.85 6.09
CA LEU A 79 -13.30 -17.02 7.50
C LEU A 79 -14.75 -17.47 7.69
N LYS A 80 -15.70 -16.88 6.96
CA LYS A 80 -17.12 -17.31 7.00
C LYS A 80 -17.29 -18.76 6.54
N ASN A 81 -16.66 -19.16 5.44
CA ASN A 81 -16.74 -20.53 4.94
C ASN A 81 -16.15 -21.56 5.93
N LYS A 82 -15.05 -21.22 6.60
CA LYS A 82 -14.51 -22.05 7.69
C LYS A 82 -15.47 -22.16 8.87
N ALA A 83 -16.11 -21.05 9.28
CA ALA A 83 -17.07 -21.04 10.38
C ALA A 83 -18.36 -21.81 10.06
N SER A 84 -18.79 -21.85 8.80
CA SER A 84 -19.96 -22.63 8.36
C SER A 84 -19.69 -24.12 8.11
N SER A 85 -18.43 -24.55 8.21
CA SER A 85 -18.00 -25.96 8.07
C SER A 85 -17.74 -26.64 9.43
N LEU A 86 -18.08 -25.97 10.53
CA LEU A 86 -18.03 -26.43 11.93
C LEU A 86 -19.45 -26.48 12.49
#